data_AF-A0A920U2B9-F1
#
_entry.id   AF-A0A920U2B9-F1
#
_cell.length_a   1.000
_cell.length_b   1.000
_cell.length_c   1.000
_cell.angle_alpha   90.00
_cell.angle_beta   90.00
_cell.angle_gamma   90.00
#
_symmetry.space_group_name_H-M   'P 1'
#
loop_
_entity.id
_entity.type
_entity.pdbx_description
1 polymer ?
#
loop_
_entity_poly.entity_id
_entity_poly.type
_entity_poly.pdbx_seq_one_letter_code
_entity_poly.pdbx_strand_id
1 'polypeptide(L)'
;MVAKIASQSAKPNGLKYVPQAEVRGFLDPLPVRRIWGVGPVTGDRIVSAGFETLGDLARETDAELTSQLGDWGVEIAKLARGEDVRDVEPYRDAVSYSEEHTFMNDISDHDMLESMIPHPRRVGGKTVAAGRRAGPHRGAEMEGSKANSARTAGLSVA
;
A
#
# COMPACT_ATOMS: atom_id res chain seq x y z
N MET A 1 -0.41 -13.06 8.17
CA MET A 1 0.86 -12.35 7.90
C MET A 1 2.05 -13.26 7.67
N VAL A 2 2.33 -14.11 8.66
CA VAL A 2 3.48 -15.01 8.69
C VAL A 2 3.69 -15.78 7.38
N ALA A 3 2.63 -16.30 6.77
CA ALA A 3 2.69 -17.05 5.51
C ALA A 3 3.32 -16.25 4.35
N LYS A 4 3.02 -14.95 4.21
CA LYS A 4 3.58 -14.11 3.14
C LYS A 4 5.08 -13.91 3.34
N ILE A 5 5.50 -13.65 4.58
CA ILE A 5 6.91 -13.45 4.94
C ILE A 5 7.68 -14.76 4.77
N ALA A 6 7.14 -15.88 5.27
CA ALA A 6 7.73 -17.21 5.14
C ALA A 6 7.92 -17.63 3.67
N SER A 7 6.93 -17.38 2.82
CA SER A 7 7.01 -17.65 1.38
C SER A 7 8.10 -16.81 0.70
N GLN A 8 8.25 -15.53 1.05
CA GLN A 8 9.33 -14.69 0.52
C GLN A 8 10.71 -15.16 0.97
N SER A 9 10.85 -15.57 2.23
CA SER A 9 12.12 -16.10 2.79
C SER A 9 12.53 -17.45 2.21
N ALA A 10 11.63 -18.17 1.55
CA ALA A 10 11.88 -19.49 1.00
C ALA A 10 12.33 -19.48 -0.47
N LYS A 11 12.51 -18.30 -1.09
CA LYS A 11 12.95 -18.20 -2.50
C LYS A 11 14.48 -18.36 -2.66
N PRO A 12 14.97 -18.88 -3.81
CA PRO A 12 14.22 -19.55 -4.87
C PRO A 12 13.96 -21.04 -4.54
N ASN A 13 12.76 -21.54 -4.85
CA ASN A 13 12.36 -22.96 -4.81
C ASN A 13 12.27 -23.66 -3.44
N GLY A 14 12.05 -22.93 -2.34
CA GLY A 14 11.82 -23.49 -1.02
C GLY A 14 10.38 -23.38 -0.55
N LEU A 15 9.99 -24.30 0.34
CA LEU A 15 8.81 -24.21 1.19
C LEU A 15 9.28 -23.98 2.62
N LYS A 16 8.68 -23.00 3.32
CA LYS A 16 8.96 -22.75 4.74
C LYS A 16 7.67 -22.88 5.55
N TYR A 17 7.60 -23.94 6.34
CA TYR A 17 6.59 -24.11 7.38
C TYR A 17 7.08 -23.43 8.66
N VAL A 18 6.22 -22.63 9.29
CA VAL A 18 6.51 -21.96 10.57
C VAL A 18 5.43 -22.39 11.55
N PRO A 19 5.73 -23.29 12.50
CA PRO A 19 4.80 -23.68 13.56
C PRO A 19 4.36 -22.48 14.38
N GLN A 20 3.13 -22.50 14.92
CA GLN A 20 2.60 -21.41 15.75
C GLN A 20 3.53 -21.05 16.93
N ALA A 21 4.11 -22.07 17.58
CA ALA A 21 5.04 -21.90 18.69
C ALA A 21 6.36 -21.19 18.28
N GLU A 22 6.74 -21.25 17.01
CA GLU A 22 7.98 -20.69 16.48
C GLU A 22 7.79 -19.33 15.81
N VAL A 23 6.55 -18.85 15.69
CA VAL A 23 6.23 -17.59 15.00
C VAL A 23 7.04 -16.42 15.55
N ARG A 24 7.13 -16.28 16.88
CA ARG A 24 7.91 -15.20 17.50
C ARG A 24 9.40 -15.33 17.19
N GLY A 25 9.97 -16.52 17.33
CA GLY A 25 11.38 -16.75 16.99
C GLY A 25 11.69 -16.49 15.50
N PHE A 26 10.73 -16.76 14.62
CA PHE A 26 10.85 -16.48 13.19
C PHE A 26 10.72 -14.99 12.86
N LEU A 27 9.80 -14.27 13.51
CA LEU A 27 9.50 -12.88 13.22
C LEU A 27 10.44 -11.90 13.91
N ASP A 28 10.73 -12.11 15.19
CA ASP A 28 11.50 -11.20 16.05
C ASP A 28 12.78 -10.64 15.39
N PRO A 29 13.65 -11.45 14.74
CA PRO A 29 14.89 -10.95 14.16
C PRO A 29 14.70 -10.21 12.82
N LEU A 30 13.49 -10.16 12.26
CA LEU A 30 13.25 -9.54 10.98
C LEU A 30 13.18 -8.01 11.12
N PRO A 31 13.66 -7.24 10.12
CA PRO A 31 13.52 -5.79 10.14
C PRO A 31 12.07 -5.36 9.96
N VAL A 32 11.69 -4.22 10.55
CA VAL A 32 10.32 -3.68 10.52
C VAL A 32 9.72 -3.54 9.11
N ARG A 33 10.56 -3.28 8.11
CA ARG A 33 10.18 -3.15 6.70
C ARG A 33 9.68 -4.46 6.05
N ARG A 34 9.76 -5.60 6.76
CA ARG A 34 9.19 -6.87 6.29
C ARG A 34 7.67 -6.93 6.43
N ILE A 35 7.08 -6.09 7.27
CA ILE A 35 5.62 -5.98 7.39
C ILE A 35 5.08 -5.25 6.15
N TRP A 36 4.02 -5.78 5.53
CA TRP A 36 3.35 -5.07 4.43
C TRP A 36 2.67 -3.81 4.97
N GLY A 37 2.55 -2.78 4.13
CA GLY A 37 2.02 -1.49 4.58
C GLY A 37 3.03 -0.63 5.34
N VAL A 38 4.20 -1.19 5.70
CA VAL A 38 5.37 -0.41 6.12
C VAL A 38 6.18 -0.05 4.87
N GLY A 39 5.86 1.10 4.27
CA GLY A 39 6.61 1.67 3.15
C GLY A 39 7.95 2.30 3.59
N PRO A 40 8.76 2.82 2.66
CA PRO A 40 10.05 3.43 2.97
C PRO A 40 9.97 4.54 4.04
N VAL A 41 9.07 5.49 3.84
CA VAL A 41 8.85 6.64 4.74
C VAL A 41 8.43 6.18 6.14
N THR A 42 7.47 5.25 6.20
CA THR A 42 6.97 4.77 7.48
C THR A 42 8.00 3.90 8.19
N GLY A 43 8.76 3.09 7.44
CA GLY A 43 9.88 2.32 7.97
C GLY A 43 10.97 3.21 8.56
N ASP A 44 11.33 4.31 7.88
CA ASP A 44 12.28 5.28 8.40
C ASP A 44 11.79 5.91 9.71
N ARG A 45 10.50 6.24 9.80
CA ARG A 45 9.87 6.75 11.03
C ARG A 45 9.97 5.77 12.18
N ILE A 46 9.66 4.49 11.95
CA ILE A 46 9.70 3.44 12.97
C ILE A 46 11.14 3.22 13.46
N VAL A 47 12.10 3.15 12.54
CA VAL A 47 13.53 3.03 12.89
C VAL A 47 14.01 4.27 13.65
N SER A 48 13.58 5.46 13.24
CA SER A 48 13.92 6.72 13.94
C SER A 48 13.32 6.82 15.34
N ALA A 49 12.21 6.11 15.59
CA ALA A 49 11.59 5.95 16.91
C ALA A 49 12.31 4.89 17.78
N GLY A 50 13.35 4.23 17.27
CA GLY A 50 14.16 3.26 18.00
C GLY A 50 13.75 1.80 17.82
N PHE A 51 12.81 1.51 16.90
CA PHE A 51 12.38 0.14 16.62
C PHE A 51 12.98 -0.34 15.29
N GLU A 52 13.99 -1.20 15.35
CA GLU A 52 14.66 -1.69 14.14
C GLU A 52 14.07 -3.02 13.65
N THR A 53 13.64 -3.84 14.60
CA THR A 53 13.16 -5.21 14.37
C THR A 53 11.70 -5.39 14.77
N LEU A 54 11.09 -6.46 14.26
CA LEU A 54 9.75 -6.88 14.70
C LEU A 54 9.74 -7.24 16.17
N GLY A 55 10.83 -7.77 16.70
CA GLY A 55 10.97 -8.07 18.11
C GLY A 55 10.87 -6.83 19.00
N ASP A 56 11.38 -5.68 18.54
CA ASP A 56 11.33 -4.42 19.28
C ASP A 56 9.89 -3.93 19.41
N LEU A 57 9.18 -3.84 18.28
CA LEU A 57 7.76 -3.46 18.25
C LEU A 57 6.89 -4.40 19.08
N ALA A 58 7.18 -5.70 19.00
CA ALA A 58 6.32 -6.72 19.57
C ALA A 58 6.56 -6.94 21.09
N ARG A 59 7.56 -6.28 21.68
CA ARG A 59 7.81 -6.22 23.14
C ARG A 59 7.35 -4.90 23.76
N GLU A 60 7.16 -3.87 22.95
CA GLU A 60 6.74 -2.55 23.41
C GLU A 60 5.26 -2.54 23.83
N THR A 61 4.93 -1.62 24.73
CA THR A 61 3.57 -1.43 25.22
C THR A 61 2.71 -0.65 24.23
N ASP A 62 1.41 -0.98 24.17
CA ASP A 62 0.47 -0.28 23.29
C ASP A 62 0.40 1.24 23.60
N ALA A 63 0.61 1.65 24.85
CA ALA A 63 0.65 3.05 25.26
C ALA A 63 1.84 3.80 24.65
N GLU A 64 3.04 3.21 24.73
CA GLU A 64 4.25 3.81 24.18
C GLU A 64 4.22 3.83 22.64
N LEU A 65 3.73 2.75 22.03
CA LEU A 65 3.51 2.68 20.59
C LEU A 65 2.53 3.76 20.11
N THR A 66 1.44 3.98 20.83
CA THR A 66 0.47 5.04 20.51
C THR A 66 1.10 6.43 20.64
N SER A 67 1.91 6.65 21.68
CA SER A 67 2.63 7.91 21.90
C SER A 67 3.60 8.24 20.75
N GLN A 68 4.37 7.25 20.28
CA GLN A 68 5.41 7.47 19.28
C GLN A 68 4.93 7.35 17.83
N LEU A 69 3.97 6.45 17.56
CA LEU A 69 3.56 6.06 16.20
C LEU A 69 2.06 6.22 15.94
N GLY A 70 1.26 6.55 16.96
CA GLY A 70 -0.20 6.61 16.90
C GLY A 70 -0.84 5.22 16.88
N ASP A 71 -2.18 5.18 16.72
CA ASP A 71 -2.97 3.94 16.72
C ASP A 71 -2.49 2.91 15.69
N TRP A 72 -1.98 3.39 14.55
CA TRP A 72 -1.41 2.54 13.51
C TRP A 72 -0.18 1.75 14.01
N GLY A 73 0.62 2.32 14.91
CA GLY A 73 1.77 1.63 15.52
C GLY A 73 1.35 0.41 16.32
N VAL A 74 0.21 0.47 17.02
CA VAL A 74 -0.36 -0.66 17.76
C VAL A 74 -0.77 -1.78 16.81
N GLU A 75 -1.39 -1.44 15.68
CA GLU A 75 -1.76 -2.43 14.66
C GLU A 75 -0.53 -3.12 14.04
N ILE A 76 0.54 -2.37 13.80
CA ILE A 76 1.80 -2.93 13.32
C ILE A 76 2.46 -3.82 14.38
N ALA A 77 2.38 -3.46 15.67
CA ALA A 77 2.88 -4.30 16.74
C ALA A 77 2.10 -5.61 16.89
N LYS A 78 0.77 -5.60 16.75
CA LYS A 78 -0.05 -6.83 16.68
C LYS A 78 0.41 -7.73 15.54
N LEU A 79 0.61 -7.16 14.36
CA LEU A 79 1.18 -7.87 13.23
C LEU A 79 2.57 -8.45 13.59
N ALA A 80 3.47 -7.67 14.18
CA ALA A 80 4.78 -8.14 14.63
C ALA A 80 4.72 -9.27 15.69
N ARG A 81 3.67 -9.29 16.53
CA ARG A 81 3.35 -10.40 17.46
C ARG A 81 2.84 -11.67 16.75
N GLY A 82 2.53 -11.58 15.45
CA GLY A 82 1.91 -12.66 14.67
C GLY A 82 0.39 -12.68 14.74
N GLU A 83 -0.21 -11.66 15.37
CA GLU A 83 -1.66 -11.50 15.54
C GLU A 83 -2.23 -10.86 14.26
N ASP A 84 -2.63 -11.69 13.31
CA ASP A 84 -3.31 -11.25 12.09
C ASP A 84 -4.66 -11.97 12.00
N VAL A 85 -5.71 -11.30 12.49
CA VAL A 85 -7.08 -11.84 12.58
C VAL A 85 -7.88 -11.69 11.29
N ARG A 86 -7.26 -11.19 10.20
CA ARG A 86 -7.97 -10.95 8.95
C ARG A 86 -8.27 -12.28 8.26
N ASP A 87 -9.54 -12.48 7.94
CA ASP A 87 -9.97 -13.63 7.17
C ASP A 87 -9.46 -13.57 5.74
N VAL A 88 -9.23 -14.75 5.16
CA VAL A 88 -8.90 -14.87 3.74
C VAL A 88 -10.19 -14.66 2.95
N GLU A 89 -10.31 -13.51 2.30
CA GLU A 89 -11.38 -13.23 1.35
C GLU A 89 -10.93 -13.64 -0.07
N PRO A 90 -11.43 -14.75 -0.62
CA PRO A 90 -10.99 -15.25 -1.93
C PRO A 90 -11.53 -14.41 -3.10
N TYR A 91 -12.61 -13.67 -2.87
CA TYR A 91 -13.30 -12.89 -3.89
C TYR A 91 -13.63 -11.51 -3.35
N ARG A 92 -13.12 -10.47 -4.01
CA ARG A 92 -13.48 -9.08 -3.77
C ARG A 92 -13.83 -8.41 -5.09
N ASP A 93 -14.97 -7.73 -5.13
CA ASP A 93 -15.33 -6.92 -6.28
C ASP A 93 -14.38 -5.70 -6.36
N ALA A 94 -13.95 -5.37 -7.57
CA ALA A 94 -13.17 -4.14 -7.79
C ALA A 94 -14.07 -2.92 -7.53
N VAL A 95 -13.69 -2.10 -6.54
CA VAL A 95 -14.47 -0.91 -6.12
C VAL A 95 -14.07 0.33 -6.93
N SER A 96 -12.87 0.35 -7.50
CA SER A 96 -12.40 1.44 -8.37
C SER A 96 -11.64 0.90 -9.59
N TYR A 97 -11.74 1.64 -10.69
CA TYR A 97 -10.97 1.42 -11.91
C TYR A 97 -10.29 2.74 -12.25
N SER A 98 -8.96 2.77 -12.28
CA SER A 98 -8.20 3.95 -12.69
C SER A 98 -7.36 3.66 -13.94
N GLU A 99 -7.32 4.61 -14.88
CA GLU A 99 -6.38 4.63 -16.01
C GLU A 99 -5.40 5.81 -15.84
N GLU A 100 -4.10 5.50 -15.81
CA GLU A 100 -3.00 6.46 -15.66
C GLU A 100 -2.17 6.53 -16.94
N HIS A 101 -1.92 7.75 -17.42
CA HIS A 101 -1.07 8.01 -18.58
C HIS A 101 0.09 8.92 -18.18
N THR A 102 1.31 8.38 -18.18
CA THR A 102 2.54 9.15 -18.04
C THR A 102 2.98 9.67 -19.41
N PHE A 103 2.96 10.99 -19.60
CA PHE A 103 3.43 11.62 -20.84
C PHE A 103 4.94 11.84 -20.80
N MET A 104 5.60 11.80 -21.96
CA MET A 104 7.05 12.01 -22.07
C MET A 104 7.48 13.45 -21.80
N ASN A 105 6.60 14.41 -22.06
CA ASN A 105 6.83 15.83 -21.83
C ASN A 105 5.69 16.41 -21.01
N ASP A 106 6.02 17.39 -20.19
CA ASP A 106 5.10 18.10 -19.33
C ASP A 106 4.16 18.96 -20.17
N ILE A 107 2.85 18.77 -20.00
CA ILE A 107 1.82 19.51 -20.72
C ILE A 107 1.17 20.49 -19.72
N SER A 108 1.40 21.78 -19.91
CA SER A 108 0.84 22.87 -19.09
C SER A 108 -0.27 23.66 -19.79
N ASP A 109 -0.52 23.33 -21.06
CA ASP A 109 -1.57 23.93 -21.86
C ASP A 109 -2.93 23.28 -21.52
N HIS A 110 -3.82 24.09 -20.96
CA HIS A 110 -5.14 23.68 -20.51
C HIS A 110 -6.01 23.13 -21.66
N ASP A 111 -5.95 23.73 -22.85
CA ASP A 111 -6.76 23.32 -23.99
C ASP A 111 -6.25 22.00 -24.57
N MET A 112 -4.94 21.78 -24.53
CA MET A 112 -4.33 20.50 -24.88
C MET A 112 -4.73 19.40 -23.89
N LEU A 113 -4.69 19.67 -22.58
CA LEU A 113 -5.11 18.73 -21.55
C LEU A 113 -6.59 18.35 -21.71
N GLU A 114 -7.49 19.31 -21.94
CA GLU A 114 -8.91 19.04 -22.19
C GLU A 114 -9.14 18.19 -23.44
N SER A 115 -8.37 18.42 -24.52
CA SER A 115 -8.45 17.61 -25.74
C SER A 115 -7.97 16.16 -25.56
N MET A 116 -7.10 15.93 -24.57
CA MET A 116 -6.47 14.65 -24.27
C MET A 116 -7.24 13.84 -23.23
N ILE A 117 -8.16 14.46 -22.47
CA ILE A 117 -9.16 13.75 -21.69
C ILE A 117 -10.08 13.03 -22.69
N PRO A 118 -10.03 11.69 -22.79
CA PRO A 118 -10.93 11.00 -23.70
C PRO A 118 -12.37 11.34 -23.29
N HIS A 119 -13.16 11.82 -24.25
CA HIS A 119 -14.59 12.05 -24.05
C HIS A 119 -15.20 10.79 -23.40
N PRO A 120 -16.13 10.94 -22.42
CA PRO A 120 -16.55 9.91 -21.46
C PRO A 120 -17.13 8.61 -22.05
N ARG A 121 -17.23 8.52 -23.38
CA ARG A 121 -17.65 7.31 -24.11
C ARG A 121 -16.65 6.17 -24.00
N ARG A 122 -15.35 6.41 -23.75
CA ARG A 122 -14.33 5.36 -23.75
C ARG A 122 -14.18 4.63 -22.40
N VAL A 123 -14.39 5.33 -21.28
CA VAL A 123 -14.35 4.72 -19.94
C VAL A 123 -15.62 3.91 -19.66
N GLY A 124 -16.79 4.35 -20.18
CA GLY A 124 -18.06 3.62 -20.03
C GLY A 124 -18.14 2.30 -20.82
N GLY A 125 -17.30 2.09 -21.83
CA GLY A 125 -17.33 0.87 -22.66
C GLY A 125 -16.99 -0.41 -21.88
N LYS A 126 -16.12 -0.32 -20.86
CA LYS A 126 -15.75 -1.47 -20.01
C LYS A 126 -16.72 -1.67 -18.83
N THR A 127 -17.39 -0.62 -18.36
CA THR A 127 -18.38 -0.70 -17.28
C THR A 127 -19.71 -1.31 -17.76
N VAL A 128 -20.12 -1.03 -19.01
CA VAL A 128 -21.39 -1.52 -19.56
C VAL A 128 -21.33 -3.01 -19.94
N ALA A 129 -20.15 -3.54 -20.32
CA ALA A 129 -19.98 -4.98 -20.55
C ALA A 129 -20.08 -5.82 -19.25
N ALA A 130 -19.96 -5.19 -18.09
CA ALA A 130 -20.05 -5.83 -16.76
C ALA A 130 -21.39 -5.57 -16.04
N GLY A 131 -22.36 -4.89 -16.68
CA GLY A 131 -23.71 -4.73 -16.14
C GLY A 131 -23.84 -3.89 -14.85
N ARG A 132 -22.88 -3.01 -14.53
CA ARG A 132 -22.90 -2.20 -13.28
C ARG A 132 -23.07 -0.70 -13.56
N ARG A 133 -23.83 0.00 -12.71
CA ARG A 133 -23.87 1.48 -12.66
C ARG A 133 -22.66 1.98 -11.86
N ALA A 134 -21.94 2.97 -12.40
CA ALA A 134 -20.86 3.65 -11.68
C ALA A 134 -21.42 4.41 -10.46
N GLY A 135 -20.68 4.41 -9.34
CA GLY A 135 -21.01 5.16 -8.13
C GLY A 135 -21.00 6.69 -8.35
N PRO A 136 -21.54 7.48 -7.40
CA PRO A 136 -21.76 8.93 -7.59
C PRO A 136 -20.47 9.77 -7.56
N HIS A 137 -19.32 9.21 -7.21
CA HIS A 137 -18.07 9.95 -7.08
C HIS A 137 -17.17 9.68 -8.30
N ARG A 138 -16.99 10.71 -9.13
CA ARG A 138 -16.01 10.78 -10.22
C ARG A 138 -15.00 11.86 -9.87
N GLY A 139 -13.71 11.53 -9.91
CA GLY A 139 -12.63 12.44 -9.53
C GLY A 139 -11.51 12.40 -10.55
N ALA A 140 -10.99 13.58 -10.90
CA ALA A 140 -9.77 13.72 -11.69
C ALA A 140 -8.65 14.18 -10.74
N GLU A 141 -7.59 13.39 -10.62
CA GLU A 141 -6.42 13.74 -9.81
C GLU A 141 -5.24 14.05 -10.74
N MET A 142 -4.56 15.18 -10.53
CA MET A 142 -3.40 15.61 -11.31
C MET A 142 -2.14 15.71 -10.41
N GLU A 143 -1.17 14.80 -10.57
CA GLU A 143 0.02 14.65 -9.73
C GLU A 143 1.28 15.31 -10.31
N GLY A 144 1.72 16.41 -9.66
CA GLY A 144 2.88 17.23 -9.96
C GLY A 144 4.24 16.52 -9.90
N SER A 145 5.02 16.35 -10.97
CA SER A 145 6.45 15.96 -10.91
C SER A 145 7.19 16.90 -9.96
N LYS A 146 7.58 16.40 -8.78
CA LYS A 146 8.46 17.10 -7.84
C LYS A 146 9.92 16.78 -8.17
N ALA A 147 10.34 17.21 -9.34
CA ALA A 147 11.74 17.49 -9.60
C ALA A 147 11.96 19.00 -9.41
N ASN A 148 13.13 19.33 -8.88
CA ASN A 148 13.62 20.69 -8.71
C ASN A 148 13.34 21.52 -9.98
N SER A 149 12.64 22.66 -9.83
CA SER A 149 12.11 23.50 -10.91
C SER A 149 10.99 22.89 -11.77
N ALA A 150 9.85 23.60 -11.77
CA ALA A 150 8.71 23.49 -12.69
C ALA A 150 7.76 22.28 -12.52
N ARG A 151 6.62 22.62 -11.90
CA ARG A 151 5.31 21.94 -11.78
C ARG A 151 4.91 21.07 -12.98
N THR A 152 4.50 19.82 -12.74
CA THR A 152 3.90 18.95 -13.78
C THR A 152 2.83 18.02 -13.26
N ALA A 153 1.56 18.39 -13.34
CA ALA A 153 0.45 17.59 -12.82
C ALA A 153 0.05 16.45 -13.79
N GLY A 154 0.08 15.19 -13.36
CA GLY A 154 -0.21 13.96 -14.11
C GLY A 154 -1.59 13.39 -13.79
N LEU A 155 -2.43 13.25 -14.81
CA LEU A 155 -3.85 12.93 -14.73
C LEU A 155 -4.13 11.42 -14.55
N SER A 156 -4.81 11.04 -13.47
CA SER A 156 -5.35 9.70 -13.18
C SER A 156 -6.88 9.79 -13.16
N VAL A 157 -7.57 9.02 -14.02
CA VAL A 157 -9.03 9.06 -14.18
C VAL A 157 -9.65 7.88 -13.44
N ALA A 158 -10.43 8.15 -12.38
CA ALA A 158 -11.21 7.18 -11.60
C ALA A 158 -12.73 7.39 -11.70
#